data_AF-A0A832SIJ8-F1
#
_entry.id   AF-A0A832SIJ8-F1
#
_cell.length_a   1.000
_cell.length_b   1.000
_cell.length_c   1.000
_cell.angle_alpha   90.00
_cell.angle_beta   90.00
_cell.angle_gamma   90.00
#
_symmetry.space_group_name_H-M   'P 1'
#
loop_
_entity.id
_entity.type
_entity.pdbx_description
1 polymer ?
#
loop_
_entity_poly.entity_id
_entity_poly.type
_entity_poly.pdbx_seq_one_letter_code
_entity_poly.pdbx_strand_id
1 'polypeptide(L)' 'GQDPITIRAANAISQIDDVTQDPNLPSYVRVTLWQAVSTLESIRE' A
#
# COMPACT_ATOMS: atom_id res chain seq x y z
N GLY A 1 -12.01 -11.21 16.42
CA GLY A 1 -10.59 -11.14 16.04
C GLY A 1 -10.52 -10.41 14.72
N GLN A 2 -9.51 -9.57 14.49
CA GLN A 2 -9.38 -8.86 13.21
C GLN A 2 -9.36 -9.85 12.04
N ASP A 3 -10.08 -9.53 10.96
CA ASP A 3 -10.15 -10.40 9.79
C ASP A 3 -8.76 -10.57 9.16
N PRO A 4 -8.37 -11.80 8.78
CA PRO A 4 -7.06 -12.06 8.16
C PRO A 4 -6.80 -11.21 6.92
N ILE A 5 -7.84 -10.79 6.21
CA ILE A 5 -7.75 -9.94 5.02
C ILE A 5 -7.35 -8.50 5.37
N THR A 6 -7.93 -7.93 6.43
CA THR A 6 -7.60 -6.61 6.98
C THR A 6 -6.14 -6.55 7.43
N ILE A 7 -5.67 -7.61 8.13
CA ILE A 7 -4.26 -7.74 8.54
C ILE A 7 -3.34 -7.76 7.32
N ARG A 8 -3.68 -8.53 6.28
CA ARG A 8 -2.89 -8.62 5.04
C ARG A 8 -2.86 -7.30 4.29
N ALA A 9 -4.00 -6.60 4.21
CA ALA A 9 -4.07 -5.27 3.60
C ALA A 9 -3.15 -4.28 4.32
N ALA A 10 -3.18 -4.24 5.65
CA ALA A 10 -2.29 -3.40 6.44
C ALA A 10 -0.79 -3.72 6.21
N ASN A 11 -0.42 -5.00 6.16
CA ASN A 11 0.96 -5.42 5.87
C ASN A 11 1.40 -5.05 4.44
N ALA A 12 0.50 -5.14 3.46
CA ALA A 12 0.80 -4.75 2.08
C ALA A 12 1.01 -3.23 1.96
N ILE A 13 0.19 -2.43 2.64
CA ILE A 13 0.34 -0.97 2.69
C ILE A 13 1.70 -0.60 3.30
N SER A 14 2.08 -1.23 4.42
CA SER A 14 3.38 -0.98 5.05
C SER A 14 4.57 -1.28 4.13
N GLN A 15 4.48 -2.32 3.31
CA GLN A 15 5.53 -2.65 2.32
C GLN A 15 5.57 -1.65 1.17
N ILE A 16 4.40 -1.18 0.71
CA ILE A 16 4.34 -0.16 -0.32
C ILE A 16 4.95 1.15 0.19
N ASP A 17 4.65 1.54 1.42
CA ASP A 17 5.19 2.77 2.02
C ASP A 17 6.72 2.77 2.05
N ASP A 18 7.33 1.65 2.45
CA ASP A 18 8.79 1.43 2.42
C ASP A 18 9.37 1.65 1.02
N VAL A 19 8.74 1.07 -0.01
CA VAL A 19 9.16 1.25 -1.41
C VAL A 19 9.02 2.72 -1.85
N THR A 20 8.00 3.45 -1.40
CA THR A 20 7.81 4.86 -1.78
C THR A 20 8.87 5.82 -1.21
N GLN A 21 9.65 5.37 -0.22
CA GLN A 21 10.78 6.11 0.33
C GLN A 21 12.00 6.14 -0.62
N ASP A 22 12.05 5.28 -1.64
CA ASP A 22 13.14 5.32 -2.62
C ASP A 22 13.09 6.63 -3.44
N PRO A 23 14.15 7.46 -3.40
CA PRO A 23 14.19 8.73 -4.13
C PRO A 23 14.36 8.54 -5.65
N ASN A 24 14.82 7.38 -6.11
CA ASN A 24 14.99 7.05 -7.54
C ASN A 24 13.69 6.51 -8.15
N LEU A 25 12.61 6.36 -7.38
CA LEU A 25 11.35 5.83 -7.89
C LEU A 25 10.78 6.76 -8.97
N PRO A 26 10.50 6.26 -10.20
CA PRO A 26 9.88 7.07 -11.23
C PRO A 26 8.49 7.58 -10.81
N SER A 27 8.14 8.79 -11.24
CA SER A 27 6.88 9.44 -10.85
C SER A 27 5.64 8.61 -11.17
N TYR A 28 5.64 7.90 -12.31
CA TYR A 28 4.50 7.04 -12.69
C TYR A 28 4.32 5.86 -11.71
N VAL A 29 5.42 5.29 -11.21
CA VAL A 29 5.38 4.19 -10.23
C VAL A 29 4.79 4.70 -8.92
N ARG A 30 5.18 5.90 -8.48
CA ARG A 30 4.62 6.53 -7.27
C ARG A 30 3.10 6.69 -7.37
N VAL A 31 2.58 7.10 -8.54
CA VAL A 31 1.14 7.22 -8.79
C VAL A 31 0.44 5.86 -8.74
N THR A 32 1.03 4.83 -9.36
CA THR A 32 0.48 3.46 -9.30
C THR A 32 0.45 2.91 -7.88
N LEU A 33 1.50 3.14 -7.09
CA LEU A 33 1.56 2.72 -5.69
C LEU A 33 0.50 3.43 -4.85
N TRP A 34 0.26 4.73 -5.08
CA TRP A 34 -0.84 5.46 -4.44
C TRP A 34 -2.22 4.84 -4.73
N GLN A 35 -2.48 4.46 -5.98
CA GLN A 35 -3.73 3.77 -6.35
C GLN A 35 -3.86 2.41 -5.67
N ALA A 36 -2.76 1.67 -5.55
CA ALA A 36 -2.73 0.39 -4.84
C ALA A 36 -3.02 0.57 -3.35
N VAL A 37 -2.41 1.56 -2.69
CA VAL A 37 -2.69 1.90 -1.28
C VAL A 37 -4.15 2.26 -1.09
N SER A 38 -4.72 3.13 -1.95
CA SER A 38 -6.13 3.51 -1.86
C SER A 38 -7.08 2.32 -1.98
N THR A 39 -6.74 1.33 -2.80
CA THR A 39 -7.52 0.09 -2.93
C THR A 39 -7.40 -0.78 -1.68
N LEU A 40 -6.20 -0.92 -1.12
CA LEU A 40 -5.95 -1.71 0.09
C LEU A 40 -6.58 -1.09 1.34
N GLU A 41 -6.61 0.25 1.44
CA GLU A 41 -7.30 0.98 2.51
C GLU A 41 -8.79 0.63 2.53
N SER A 42 -9.44 0.62 1.36
CA SER A 42 -10.86 0.23 1.22
C SER A 42 -11.17 -1.22 1.59
N ILE A 43 -10.17 -2.11 1.64
CA ILE A 43 -10.32 -3.52 2.07
C ILE A 43 -10.07 -3.65 3.58
N ARG A 44 -9.31 -2.71 4.16
CA ARG A 44 -9.00 -2.67 5.59
C ARG A 44 -10.16 -2.07 6.40
N GLU A 45 -10.87 -1.11 5.82
CA GLU A 45 -12.11 -0.51 6.36
C GLU A 45 -13.29 -1.48 6.35
#